data_AF-A0A7Y5JXR8-F1
#
_entry.id   AF-A0A7Y5JXR8-F1
#
_cell.length_a   1.000
_cell.length_b   1.000
_cell.length_c   1.000
_cell.angle_alpha   90.00
_cell.angle_beta   90.00
_cell.angle_gamma   90.00
#
_symmetry.space_group_name_H-M   'P 1'
#
loop_
_entity.id
_entity.type
_entity.pdbx_description
1 polymer ?
#
loop_
_entity_poly.entity_id
_entity_poly.type
_entity_poly.pdbx_seq_one_letter_code
_entity_poly.pdbx_strand_id
1 'polypeptide(L)'
;ITLILPWNESLHQTRNGTARAAALAEHDTAPDQATHLTAAQARTIAGDVAAISQALVVLDRRYRNTPDWESLAGCDRLGWAALATALDVSLGQPDYSVDQTGWRPRTKPIGGPAKPGVLGVLQAEHNLLVRLASFPDAMNLRLVVDSQRVLSAGLVPYAKRIDPDLAGQWDARAETYSRIQREVRNIGGRLGNGQAAAGEAANAISRLKALRPDTVIEPRMLGGFQTLFRRVDSRITDILESGVERGAFVQRVTVPRLVSGDGRLVHPVRERFVPVARAADLEVIRTAREHLRPPEQSAASSAGTSRADLHAALIHRPPPRGARPDGPSL
;
A
#
# COMPACT_ATOMS: atom_id res chain seq x y z
N ILE A 1 0.58 38.88 35.66
CA ILE A 1 -0.29 39.46 34.62
C ILE A 1 -0.01 38.65 33.36
N THR A 2 -0.79 37.58 33.17
CA THR A 2 -0.61 36.61 32.09
C THR A 2 -1.67 36.89 31.04
N LEU A 3 -1.21 37.35 29.87
CA LEU A 3 -2.05 37.68 28.71
C LEU A 3 -2.66 36.41 28.14
N ILE A 4 -3.96 36.24 28.36
CA ILE A 4 -4.84 35.32 27.63
C ILE A 4 -5.33 36.10 26.40
N LEU A 5 -4.83 35.71 25.22
CA LEU A 5 -5.31 36.17 23.91
C LEU A 5 -5.85 34.96 23.12
N PRO A 6 -6.69 35.19 22.10
CA PRO A 6 -7.97 34.50 21.91
C PRO A 6 -7.83 33.29 20.98
N TRP A 7 -7.94 32.09 21.52
CA TRP A 7 -7.82 30.84 20.76
C TRP A 7 -9.12 30.01 20.67
N ASN A 8 -10.22 30.44 21.30
CA ASN A 8 -11.45 29.64 21.35
C ASN A 8 -12.36 29.81 20.12
N GLU A 9 -12.68 31.02 19.68
CA GLU A 9 -13.69 31.21 18.62
C GLU A 9 -13.31 30.59 17.27
N SER A 10 -12.03 30.63 16.91
CA SER A 10 -11.48 29.99 15.71
C SER A 10 -11.68 28.48 15.74
N LEU A 11 -11.45 27.81 16.87
CA LEU A 11 -11.62 26.36 16.99
C LEU A 11 -13.09 25.94 16.94
N HIS A 12 -13.98 26.72 17.57
CA HIS A 12 -15.42 26.44 17.56
C HIS A 12 -16.06 26.62 16.18
N GLN A 13 -15.74 27.70 15.47
CA GLN A 13 -16.22 27.90 14.09
C GLN A 13 -15.63 26.88 13.11
N THR A 14 -14.34 26.57 13.21
CA THR A 14 -13.70 25.56 12.36
C THR A 14 -14.28 24.16 12.64
N ARG A 15 -14.61 23.84 13.90
CA ARG A 15 -15.24 22.55 14.28
C ARG A 15 -16.68 22.45 13.82
N ASN A 16 -17.48 23.50 13.98
CA ASN A 16 -18.86 23.49 13.49
C ASN A 16 -18.90 23.46 11.95
N GLY A 17 -17.96 24.14 11.28
CA GLY A 17 -17.78 24.07 9.83
C GLY A 17 -17.34 22.69 9.34
N THR A 18 -16.38 22.05 10.00
CA THR A 18 -15.90 20.70 9.64
C THR A 18 -16.89 19.60 10.02
N ALA A 19 -17.60 19.71 11.15
CA ALA A 19 -18.65 18.77 11.54
C ALA A 19 -19.88 18.91 10.62
N ARG A 20 -20.22 20.13 10.20
CA ARG A 20 -21.28 20.38 9.23
C ARG A 20 -20.87 19.99 7.82
N ALA A 21 -19.60 20.12 7.43
CA ALA A 21 -19.09 19.60 6.16
C ALA A 21 -19.00 18.05 6.15
N ALA A 22 -18.63 17.43 7.28
CA ALA A 22 -18.53 15.97 7.42
C ALA A 22 -19.90 15.27 7.57
N ALA A 23 -20.87 15.89 8.25
CA ALA A 23 -22.26 15.43 8.29
C ALA A 23 -23.03 15.81 6.99
N LEU A 24 -22.56 16.89 6.36
CA LEU A 24 -22.83 17.40 5.03
C LEU A 24 -22.88 16.34 3.92
N ALA A 25 -21.73 15.72 3.64
CA ALA A 25 -21.35 15.23 2.30
C ALA A 25 -21.53 16.27 1.15
N GLU A 26 -22.31 17.34 1.32
CA GLU A 26 -22.65 18.39 0.35
C GLU A 26 -21.43 19.11 -0.22
N HIS A 27 -20.28 19.09 0.46
CA HIS A 27 -19.08 19.77 -0.01
C HIS A 27 -18.16 18.89 -0.86
N ASP A 28 -18.29 17.55 -0.77
CA ASP A 28 -17.45 16.59 -1.51
C ASP A 28 -18.25 15.70 -2.48
N THR A 29 -19.57 15.61 -2.34
CA THR A 29 -20.47 15.03 -3.36
C THR A 29 -21.25 16.15 -4.02
N ALA A 30 -20.68 16.76 -5.06
CA ALA A 30 -21.48 17.58 -5.96
C ALA A 30 -22.63 16.72 -6.54
N PRO A 31 -23.79 17.32 -6.87
CA PRO A 31 -25.00 16.57 -7.29
C PRO A 31 -24.79 15.68 -8.53
N ASP A 32 -23.70 15.90 -9.27
CA ASP A 32 -23.21 15.06 -10.36
C ASP A 32 -22.56 13.74 -9.88
N GLN A 33 -21.89 13.70 -8.72
CA GLN A 33 -21.29 12.48 -8.17
C GLN A 33 -22.31 11.50 -7.59
N ALA A 34 -23.43 11.99 -7.03
CA ALA A 34 -24.50 11.14 -6.53
C ALA A 34 -25.10 10.24 -7.63
N THR A 35 -25.09 10.71 -8.89
CA THR A 35 -25.51 9.96 -10.08
C THR A 35 -24.56 8.82 -10.49
N HIS A 36 -23.33 8.78 -9.96
CA HIS A 36 -22.31 7.78 -10.32
C HIS A 36 -22.01 6.76 -9.22
N LEU A 37 -22.61 6.90 -8.03
CA LEU A 37 -22.42 5.96 -6.94
C LEU A 37 -23.35 4.75 -7.10
N THR A 38 -22.79 3.56 -6.97
CA THR A 38 -23.61 2.35 -6.81
C THR A 38 -24.32 2.36 -5.47
N ALA A 39 -25.43 1.62 -5.35
CA ALA A 39 -26.17 1.49 -4.09
C ALA A 39 -25.27 0.99 -2.94
N ALA A 40 -24.27 0.15 -3.22
CA ALA A 40 -23.33 -0.35 -2.22
C ALA A 40 -22.35 0.75 -1.74
N GLN A 41 -21.89 1.61 -2.64
CA GLN A 41 -21.03 2.75 -2.32
C GLN A 41 -21.78 3.84 -1.53
N ALA A 42 -23.03 4.14 -1.92
CA ALA A 42 -23.87 5.08 -1.20
C ALA A 42 -24.17 4.64 0.24
N ARG A 43 -24.40 3.33 0.45
CA ARG A 43 -24.55 2.75 1.80
C ARG A 43 -23.28 2.90 2.64
N THR A 44 -22.09 2.70 2.05
CA THR A 44 -20.83 2.91 2.75
C THR A 44 -20.70 4.34 3.28
N ILE A 45 -20.98 5.34 2.43
CA ILE A 45 -20.93 6.76 2.82
C ILE A 45 -21.96 7.05 3.93
N ALA A 46 -23.19 6.56 3.78
CA ALA A 46 -24.23 6.73 4.79
C ALA A 46 -23.83 6.11 6.15
N GLY A 47 -23.14 4.96 6.13
CA GLY A 47 -22.60 4.32 7.32
C GLY A 47 -21.52 5.15 8.01
N ASP A 48 -20.66 5.81 7.25
CA ASP A 48 -19.61 6.68 7.79
C ASP A 48 -20.19 7.95 8.40
N VAL A 49 -21.15 8.59 7.72
CA VAL A 49 -21.88 9.76 8.25
C VAL A 49 -22.60 9.39 9.55
N ALA A 50 -23.19 8.20 9.61
CA ALA A 50 -23.81 7.67 10.82
C ALA A 50 -22.78 7.47 11.96
N ALA A 51 -21.62 6.87 11.68
CA ALA A 51 -20.58 6.67 12.67
C ALA A 51 -20.01 7.99 13.22
N ILE A 52 -19.76 8.98 12.35
CA ILE A 52 -19.29 10.32 12.74
C ILE A 52 -20.37 11.02 13.58
N SER A 53 -21.64 10.94 13.17
CA SER A 53 -22.75 11.54 13.91
C SER A 53 -22.90 10.93 15.30
N GLN A 54 -22.75 9.60 15.45
CA GLN A 54 -22.70 8.95 16.76
C GLN A 54 -21.52 9.44 17.60
N ALA A 55 -20.33 9.58 17.00
CA ALA A 55 -19.15 10.09 17.69
C ALA A 55 -19.41 11.50 18.28
N LEU A 56 -20.03 12.38 17.50
CA LEU A 56 -20.39 13.73 17.94
C LEU A 56 -21.41 13.72 19.08
N VAL A 57 -22.43 12.87 19.02
CA VAL A 57 -23.42 12.69 20.09
C VAL A 57 -22.76 12.17 21.38
N VAL A 58 -21.86 11.20 21.28
CA VAL A 58 -21.12 10.66 22.42
C VAL A 58 -20.21 11.73 23.03
N LEU A 59 -19.52 12.53 22.21
CA LEU A 59 -18.70 13.64 22.68
C LEU A 59 -19.54 14.72 23.37
N ASP A 60 -20.67 15.13 22.77
CA ASP A 60 -21.58 16.10 23.34
C ASP A 60 -22.11 15.66 24.72
N ARG A 61 -22.52 14.40 24.84
CA ARG A 61 -22.96 13.82 26.11
C ARG A 61 -21.84 13.75 27.14
N ARG A 62 -20.60 13.47 26.70
CA ARG A 62 -19.44 13.37 27.59
C ARG A 62 -19.00 14.72 28.16
N TYR A 63 -19.09 15.79 27.37
CA TYR A 63 -18.60 17.11 27.74
C TYR A 63 -19.70 18.09 28.16
N ARG A 64 -20.97 17.66 28.21
CA ARG A 64 -22.13 18.48 28.62
C ARG A 64 -21.96 19.25 29.92
N ASN A 65 -21.16 18.74 30.86
CA ASN A 65 -20.91 19.38 32.17
C ASN A 65 -19.66 20.29 32.18
N THR A 66 -19.05 20.54 31.02
CA THR A 66 -17.90 21.45 30.91
C THR A 66 -18.42 22.88 30.84
N PRO A 67 -17.83 23.84 31.59
CA PRO A 67 -18.20 25.25 31.48
C PRO A 67 -18.09 25.74 30.02
N ASP A 68 -19.03 26.58 29.60
CA ASP A 68 -19.10 27.15 28.25
C ASP A 68 -19.26 26.13 27.10
N TRP A 69 -19.66 24.89 27.40
CA TRP A 69 -19.97 23.90 26.36
C TRP A 69 -21.35 24.13 25.73
N GLU A 70 -21.35 24.54 24.46
CA GLU A 70 -22.57 24.58 23.66
C GLU A 70 -22.98 23.18 23.22
N SER A 71 -24.14 22.74 23.71
CA SER A 71 -24.69 21.43 23.34
C SER A 71 -25.21 21.41 21.92
N LEU A 72 -25.03 20.28 21.23
CA LEU A 72 -25.56 20.10 19.88
C LEU A 72 -27.10 20.18 19.86
N ALA A 73 -27.65 21.09 19.07
CA ALA A 73 -29.10 21.21 18.89
C ALA A 73 -29.67 19.92 18.27
N GLY A 74 -30.69 19.34 18.90
CA GLY A 74 -31.30 18.10 18.41
C GLY A 74 -30.43 16.85 18.55
N CYS A 75 -29.47 16.85 19.48
CA CYS A 75 -28.54 15.74 19.75
C CYS A 75 -29.21 14.35 19.82
N ASP A 76 -30.37 14.24 20.46
CA ASP A 76 -31.09 12.95 20.54
C ASP A 76 -31.68 12.53 19.19
N ARG A 77 -32.21 13.47 18.40
CA ARG A 77 -32.73 13.19 17.05
C ARG A 77 -31.60 12.80 16.10
N LEU A 78 -30.45 13.47 16.19
CA LEU A 78 -29.24 13.12 15.44
C LEU A 78 -28.74 11.72 15.83
N GLY A 79 -28.73 11.40 17.13
CA GLY A 79 -28.36 10.08 17.63
C GLY A 79 -29.30 8.97 17.16
N TRP A 80 -30.61 9.20 17.15
CA TRP A 80 -31.57 8.23 16.62
C TRP A 80 -31.44 8.04 15.10
N ALA A 81 -31.30 9.12 14.35
CA ALA A 81 -31.12 9.07 12.90
C ALA A 81 -29.84 8.32 12.53
N ALA A 82 -28.73 8.64 13.17
CA ALA A 82 -27.46 7.96 12.95
C ALA A 82 -27.52 6.47 13.33
N LEU A 83 -28.23 6.11 14.40
CA LEU A 83 -28.41 4.70 14.77
C LEU A 83 -29.27 3.95 13.75
N ALA A 84 -30.37 4.54 13.29
CA ALA A 84 -31.23 3.96 12.26
C ALA A 84 -30.48 3.77 10.94
N THR A 85 -29.69 4.76 10.50
CA THR A 85 -28.86 4.65 9.30
C THR A 85 -27.77 3.60 9.45
N ALA A 86 -27.11 3.49 10.63
CA ALA A 86 -26.12 2.45 10.87
C ALA A 86 -26.73 1.04 10.80
N LEU A 87 -27.95 0.85 11.33
CA LEU A 87 -28.69 -0.40 11.24
C LEU A 87 -29.05 -0.73 9.78
N ASP A 88 -29.59 0.23 9.03
CA ASP A 88 -29.94 0.03 7.62
C ASP A 88 -28.72 -0.34 6.77
N VAL A 89 -27.59 0.32 7.00
CA VAL A 89 -26.32 0.02 6.31
C VAL A 89 -25.76 -1.35 6.70
N SER A 90 -25.92 -1.78 7.96
CA SER A 90 -25.42 -3.08 8.43
C SER A 90 -26.10 -4.29 7.78
N LEU A 91 -27.27 -4.10 7.16
CA LEU A 91 -28.01 -5.13 6.44
C LEU A 91 -27.50 -5.33 5.00
N GLY A 92 -26.68 -4.42 4.47
CA GLY A 92 -26.10 -4.50 3.13
C GLY A 92 -24.64 -4.96 3.12
N GLN A 93 -24.13 -5.37 1.95
CA GLN A 93 -22.68 -5.48 1.73
C GLN A 93 -22.12 -4.10 1.36
N PRO A 94 -21.25 -3.50 2.20
CA PRO A 94 -20.64 -2.21 1.91
C PRO A 94 -19.56 -2.33 0.83
N ASP A 95 -19.50 -1.34 -0.07
CA ASP A 95 -18.42 -1.19 -1.04
C ASP A 95 -17.49 -0.05 -0.60
N TYR A 96 -16.25 -0.40 -0.24
CA TYR A 96 -15.24 0.52 0.28
C TYR A 96 -14.34 1.14 -0.81
N SER A 97 -14.71 1.01 -2.09
CA SER A 97 -14.00 1.64 -3.21
C SER A 97 -14.17 3.17 -3.28
N VAL A 98 -15.05 3.75 -2.44
CA VAL A 98 -15.30 5.20 -2.35
C VAL A 98 -14.09 5.98 -1.80
N ASP A 99 -13.29 5.38 -0.91
CA ASP A 99 -12.14 6.04 -0.26
C ASP A 99 -10.86 5.95 -1.10
N GLN A 100 -10.89 6.54 -2.30
CA GLN A 100 -9.71 6.61 -3.16
C GLN A 100 -8.68 7.62 -2.64
N THR A 101 -9.12 8.64 -1.89
CA THR A 101 -8.32 9.82 -1.48
C THR A 101 -8.14 9.99 0.04
N GLY A 102 -8.71 9.10 0.87
CA GLY A 102 -8.63 9.20 2.33
C GLY A 102 -7.21 9.14 2.89
N TRP A 103 -6.98 9.73 4.06
CA TRP A 103 -5.70 9.65 4.77
C TRP A 103 -5.37 8.18 5.07
N ARG A 104 -4.28 7.67 4.45
CA ARG A 104 -3.76 6.33 4.71
C ARG A 104 -2.53 6.44 5.60
N PRO A 105 -2.49 5.81 6.78
CA PRO A 105 -1.28 5.78 7.58
C PRO A 105 -0.14 5.19 6.75
N ARG A 106 1.04 5.82 6.81
CA ARG A 106 2.23 5.34 6.09
C ARG A 106 2.44 3.87 6.42
N THR A 107 2.46 3.04 5.38
CA THR A 107 2.68 1.59 5.52
C THR A 107 4.07 1.38 6.12
N LYS A 108 4.13 0.76 7.30
CA LYS A 108 5.38 0.50 8.01
C LYS A 108 5.89 -0.92 7.71
N PRO A 109 7.21 -1.16 7.73
CA PRO A 109 7.74 -2.51 7.74
C PRO A 109 7.21 -3.26 8.96
N ILE A 110 6.88 -4.52 8.79
CA ILE A 110 6.51 -5.43 9.88
C ILE A 110 7.80 -5.78 10.63
N GLY A 111 7.95 -5.19 11.82
CA GLY A 111 9.03 -5.50 12.75
C GLY A 111 8.82 -6.82 13.50
N GLY A 112 9.81 -7.18 14.31
CA GLY A 112 9.79 -8.41 15.11
C GLY A 112 10.46 -9.60 14.43
N PRO A 113 10.48 -10.77 15.10
CA PRO A 113 11.09 -11.98 14.55
C PRO A 113 10.40 -12.41 13.26
N ALA A 114 11.13 -13.11 12.40
CA ALA A 114 10.58 -13.66 11.17
C ALA A 114 9.42 -14.60 11.49
N LYS A 115 8.26 -14.38 10.85
CA LYS A 115 7.14 -15.30 10.95
C LYS A 115 7.53 -16.67 10.38
N PRO A 116 7.02 -17.77 10.95
CA PRO A 116 7.32 -19.11 10.45
C PRO A 116 6.65 -19.36 9.10
N GLY A 117 7.28 -20.23 8.29
CA GLY A 117 6.72 -20.72 7.04
C GLY A 117 6.38 -19.62 6.03
N VAL A 118 5.25 -19.81 5.34
CA VAL A 118 4.80 -18.97 4.22
C VAL A 118 4.54 -17.53 4.65
N LEU A 119 4.07 -17.32 5.87
CA LEU A 119 3.85 -15.98 6.45
C LEU A 119 5.17 -15.20 6.56
N GLY A 120 6.30 -15.88 6.77
CA GLY A 120 7.62 -15.28 6.76
C GLY A 120 8.03 -14.77 5.38
N VAL A 121 7.67 -15.50 4.32
CA VAL A 121 7.88 -15.08 2.93
C VAL A 121 7.01 -13.85 2.63
N LEU A 122 5.73 -13.90 2.99
CA LEU A 122 4.80 -12.79 2.81
C LEU A 122 5.22 -11.54 3.58
N GLN A 123 5.73 -11.70 4.80
CA GLN A 123 6.30 -10.59 5.59
C GLN A 123 7.51 -9.95 4.91
N ALA A 124 8.43 -10.76 4.39
CA ALA A 124 9.61 -10.24 3.67
C ALA A 124 9.19 -9.50 2.39
N GLU A 125 8.22 -10.03 1.64
CA GLU A 125 7.71 -9.40 0.42
C GLU A 125 7.00 -8.06 0.72
N HIS A 126 6.21 -8.00 1.79
CA HIS A 126 5.62 -6.76 2.26
C HIS A 126 6.70 -5.74 2.65
N ASN A 127 7.70 -6.17 3.43
CA ASN A 127 8.79 -5.29 3.83
C ASN A 127 9.61 -4.80 2.63
N LEU A 128 9.86 -5.67 1.64
CA LEU A 128 10.48 -5.30 0.36
C LEU A 128 9.70 -4.15 -0.29
N LEU A 129 8.38 -4.29 -0.46
CA LEU A 129 7.54 -3.25 -1.05
C LEU A 129 7.65 -1.93 -0.28
N VAL A 130 7.60 -1.97 1.05
CA VAL A 130 7.76 -0.77 1.88
C VAL A 130 9.16 -0.16 1.73
N ARG A 131 10.21 -0.96 1.64
CA ARG A 131 11.59 -0.50 1.46
C ARG A 131 11.87 0.00 0.05
N LEU A 132 11.14 -0.46 -0.97
CA LEU A 132 11.18 0.09 -2.33
C LEU A 132 10.60 1.52 -2.43
N ALA A 133 10.09 2.08 -1.34
CA ALA A 133 9.85 3.52 -1.26
C ALA A 133 11.13 4.33 -1.49
N SER A 134 12.30 3.84 -1.03
CA SER A 134 13.59 4.43 -1.38
C SER A 134 14.06 3.99 -2.77
N PHE A 135 14.61 4.92 -3.53
CA PHE A 135 15.11 4.67 -4.88
C PHE A 135 16.37 3.78 -4.85
N PRO A 136 16.36 2.59 -5.48
CA PRO A 136 17.51 1.69 -5.49
C PRO A 136 18.53 2.09 -6.57
N ASP A 137 19.81 1.81 -6.32
CA ASP A 137 20.81 1.80 -7.39
C ASP A 137 20.58 0.63 -8.37
N ALA A 138 21.28 0.64 -9.50
CA ALA A 138 21.08 -0.37 -10.55
C ALA A 138 21.46 -1.79 -10.10
N MET A 139 22.42 -1.94 -9.17
CA MET A 139 22.81 -3.25 -8.65
C MET A 139 21.72 -3.83 -7.75
N ASN A 140 21.24 -3.03 -6.80
CA ASN A 140 20.16 -3.40 -5.90
C ASN A 140 18.86 -3.68 -6.65
N LEU A 141 18.58 -2.90 -7.71
CA LEU A 141 17.44 -3.17 -8.58
C LEU A 141 17.56 -4.55 -9.26
N ARG A 142 18.74 -4.95 -9.73
CA ARG A 142 18.96 -6.30 -10.30
C ARG A 142 18.69 -7.41 -9.29
N LEU A 143 19.10 -7.22 -8.03
CA LEU A 143 18.86 -8.19 -6.96
C LEU A 143 17.36 -8.32 -6.67
N VAL A 144 16.63 -7.20 -6.62
CA VAL A 144 15.18 -7.21 -6.43
C VAL A 144 14.47 -7.86 -7.63
N VAL A 145 14.86 -7.55 -8.86
CA VAL A 145 14.30 -8.17 -10.07
C VAL A 145 14.54 -9.69 -10.08
N ASP A 146 15.74 -10.15 -9.70
CA ASP A 146 16.02 -11.58 -9.59
C ASP A 146 15.21 -12.26 -8.47
N SER A 147 14.98 -11.57 -7.34
CA SER A 147 14.14 -12.10 -6.28
C SER A 147 12.71 -12.30 -6.74
N GLN A 148 12.15 -11.36 -7.50
CA GLN A 148 10.81 -11.46 -8.04
C GLN A 148 10.67 -12.62 -9.04
N ARG A 149 11.70 -12.84 -9.88
CA ARG A 149 11.79 -14.02 -10.75
C ARG A 149 11.72 -15.33 -9.95
N VAL A 150 12.58 -15.46 -8.93
CA VAL A 150 12.68 -16.67 -8.11
C VAL A 150 11.43 -16.91 -7.27
N LEU A 151 10.86 -15.85 -6.69
CA LEU A 151 9.64 -15.95 -5.87
C LEU A 151 8.43 -16.36 -6.70
N SER A 152 8.27 -15.77 -7.89
CA SER A 152 7.16 -16.11 -8.79
C SER A 152 7.21 -17.59 -9.16
N ALA A 153 8.35 -18.07 -9.65
CA ALA A 153 8.52 -19.47 -10.03
C ALA A 153 8.43 -20.43 -8.83
N GLY A 154 8.98 -20.04 -7.68
CA GLY A 154 9.00 -20.91 -6.51
C GLY A 154 7.66 -21.08 -5.81
N LEU A 155 6.72 -20.15 -6.00
CA LEU A 155 5.37 -20.24 -5.44
C LEU A 155 4.37 -21.00 -6.33
N VAL A 156 4.69 -21.18 -7.63
CA VAL A 156 3.85 -21.90 -8.61
C VAL A 156 3.42 -23.30 -8.15
N PRO A 157 4.31 -24.17 -7.61
CA PRO A 157 3.90 -25.50 -7.17
C PRO A 157 2.84 -25.48 -6.06
N TYR A 158 2.82 -24.44 -5.24
CA TYR A 158 1.85 -24.27 -4.18
C TYR A 158 0.53 -23.69 -4.72
N ALA A 159 0.59 -22.71 -5.63
CA ALA A 159 -0.60 -22.16 -6.28
C ALA A 159 -1.33 -23.23 -7.11
N LYS A 160 -0.61 -24.07 -7.85
CA LYS A 160 -1.19 -25.08 -8.76
C LYS A 160 -2.12 -26.08 -8.05
N ARG A 161 -1.95 -26.30 -6.74
CA ARG A 161 -2.80 -27.18 -5.94
C ARG A 161 -4.18 -26.58 -5.62
N ILE A 162 -4.31 -25.26 -5.71
CA ILE A 162 -5.47 -24.50 -5.24
C ILE A 162 -6.13 -23.79 -6.42
N ASP A 163 -5.33 -23.12 -7.25
CA ASP A 163 -5.74 -22.32 -8.39
C ASP A 163 -4.70 -22.46 -9.52
N PRO A 164 -4.94 -23.37 -10.49
CA PRO A 164 -4.06 -23.58 -11.65
C PRO A 164 -3.91 -22.35 -12.55
N ASP A 165 -4.94 -21.51 -12.65
CA ASP A 165 -4.91 -20.31 -13.50
C ASP A 165 -3.99 -19.26 -12.88
N LEU A 166 -4.08 -19.08 -11.55
CA LEU A 166 -3.14 -18.22 -10.82
C LEU A 166 -1.70 -18.73 -10.92
N ALA A 167 -1.51 -20.05 -10.88
CA ALA A 167 -0.20 -20.65 -11.10
C ALA A 167 0.36 -20.31 -12.50
N GLY A 168 -0.47 -20.39 -13.54
CA GLY A 168 -0.10 -19.96 -14.89
C GLY A 168 0.28 -18.48 -14.98
N GLN A 169 -0.44 -17.61 -14.25
CA GLN A 169 -0.09 -16.19 -14.16
C GLN A 169 1.27 -15.98 -13.48
N TRP A 170 1.59 -16.74 -12.44
CA TRP A 170 2.87 -16.63 -11.74
C TRP A 170 4.04 -17.20 -12.54
N ASP A 171 3.82 -18.26 -13.34
CA ASP A 171 4.80 -18.73 -14.32
C ASP A 171 5.08 -17.67 -15.39
N ALA A 172 4.03 -17.05 -15.96
CA ALA A 172 4.18 -15.96 -16.92
C ALA A 172 4.88 -14.73 -16.32
N ARG A 173 4.59 -14.41 -15.05
CA ARG A 173 5.29 -13.37 -14.29
C ARG A 173 6.77 -13.72 -14.13
N ALA A 174 7.10 -14.96 -13.78
CA ALA A 174 8.50 -15.40 -13.65
C ALA A 174 9.27 -15.25 -14.97
N GLU A 175 8.67 -15.61 -16.11
CA GLU A 175 9.30 -15.45 -17.42
C GLU A 175 9.49 -13.97 -17.80
N THR A 176 8.50 -13.13 -17.51
CA THR A 176 8.63 -11.67 -17.66
C THR A 176 9.82 -11.14 -16.87
N TYR A 177 9.96 -11.56 -15.61
CA TYR A 177 11.10 -11.17 -14.79
C TYR A 177 12.44 -11.76 -15.28
N SER A 178 12.46 -12.95 -15.88
CA SER A 178 13.65 -13.51 -16.55
C SER A 178 14.09 -12.65 -17.73
N ARG A 179 13.15 -12.10 -18.50
CA ARG A 179 13.43 -11.14 -19.57
C ARG A 179 13.96 -9.82 -19.02
N ILE A 180 13.25 -9.22 -18.06
CA ILE A 180 13.66 -7.95 -17.43
C ILE A 180 15.05 -8.09 -16.79
N GLN A 181 15.34 -9.21 -16.11
CA GLN A 181 16.66 -9.45 -15.51
C GLN A 181 17.79 -9.37 -16.54
N ARG A 182 17.58 -9.93 -17.74
CA ARG A 182 18.56 -9.85 -18.84
C ARG A 182 18.72 -8.42 -19.33
N GLU A 183 17.62 -7.68 -19.46
CA GLU A 183 17.60 -6.31 -19.96
C GLU A 183 18.23 -5.31 -18.96
N VAL A 184 17.98 -5.46 -17.65
CA VAL A 184 18.57 -4.62 -16.59
C VAL A 184 20.10 -4.79 -16.51
N ARG A 185 20.69 -5.87 -17.05
CA ARG A 185 22.17 -5.99 -17.16
C ARG A 185 22.79 -4.88 -18.01
N ASN A 186 22.01 -4.30 -18.92
CA ASN A 186 22.44 -3.20 -19.76
C ASN A 186 22.18 -1.82 -19.13
N ILE A 187 21.73 -1.77 -17.88
CA ILE A 187 21.53 -0.53 -17.13
C ILE A 187 22.62 -0.40 -16.06
N GLY A 188 23.34 0.71 -16.05
CA GLY A 188 24.21 1.14 -14.96
C GLY A 188 23.58 2.25 -14.13
N GLY A 189 24.16 2.55 -12.97
CA GLY A 189 23.70 3.63 -12.10
C GLY A 189 24.05 3.35 -10.64
N ARG A 190 24.67 4.32 -9.96
CA ARG A 190 25.04 4.23 -8.54
C ARG A 190 24.24 5.19 -7.65
N LEU A 191 23.29 5.92 -8.25
CA LEU A 191 22.44 6.87 -7.53
C LEU A 191 21.30 6.11 -6.85
N GLY A 192 21.13 6.34 -5.56
CA GLY A 192 20.14 5.66 -4.72
C GLY A 192 20.77 4.78 -3.64
N ASN A 193 19.93 4.27 -2.75
CA ASN A 193 20.30 3.26 -1.76
C ASN A 193 19.16 2.24 -1.68
N GLY A 194 19.41 1.06 -2.23
CA GLY A 194 18.45 -0.04 -2.27
C GLY A 194 18.79 -1.20 -1.33
N GLN A 195 19.80 -1.07 -0.47
CA GLN A 195 20.35 -2.19 0.30
C GLN A 195 19.30 -2.84 1.21
N ALA A 196 18.46 -2.05 1.86
CA ALA A 196 17.40 -2.57 2.72
C ALA A 196 16.33 -3.33 1.90
N ALA A 197 16.00 -2.86 0.70
CA ALA A 197 15.08 -3.56 -0.20
C ALA A 197 15.71 -4.87 -0.71
N ALA A 198 16.95 -4.82 -1.17
CA ALA A 198 17.70 -6.00 -1.61
C ALA A 198 17.86 -7.05 -0.48
N GLY A 199 18.04 -6.59 0.77
CA GLY A 199 18.07 -7.46 1.94
C GLY A 199 16.74 -8.17 2.19
N GLU A 200 15.61 -7.47 2.08
CA GLU A 200 14.29 -8.10 2.22
C GLU A 200 13.96 -9.03 1.05
N ALA A 201 14.40 -8.70 -0.16
CA ALA A 201 14.36 -9.60 -1.32
C ALA A 201 15.13 -10.90 -1.06
N ALA A 202 16.35 -10.81 -0.51
CA ALA A 202 17.15 -11.99 -0.13
C ALA A 202 16.49 -12.80 1.01
N ASN A 203 15.88 -12.11 1.98
CA ASN A 203 15.11 -12.76 3.06
C ASN A 203 13.92 -13.55 2.49
N ALA A 204 13.16 -12.97 1.57
CA ALA A 204 12.02 -13.63 0.94
C ALA A 204 12.45 -14.91 0.19
N ILE A 205 13.52 -14.85 -0.60
CA ILE A 205 14.07 -16.05 -1.28
C ILE A 205 14.51 -17.10 -0.26
N SER A 206 15.26 -16.70 0.77
CA SER A 206 15.79 -17.63 1.76
C SER A 206 14.67 -18.34 2.52
N ARG A 207 13.61 -17.60 2.87
CA ARG A 207 12.43 -18.15 3.54
C ARG A 207 11.60 -19.03 2.62
N LEU A 208 11.50 -18.69 1.33
CA LEU A 208 10.85 -19.53 0.33
C LEU A 208 11.56 -20.88 0.18
N LYS A 209 12.90 -20.87 0.10
CA LYS A 209 13.71 -22.09 0.01
C LYS A 209 13.62 -22.97 1.25
N ALA A 210 13.32 -22.39 2.40
CA ALA A 210 13.11 -23.11 3.64
C ALA A 210 11.70 -23.73 3.76
N LEU A 211 10.77 -23.42 2.85
CA LEU A 211 9.45 -24.04 2.83
C LEU A 211 9.56 -25.50 2.42
N ARG A 212 8.83 -26.37 3.13
CA ARG A 212 8.72 -27.76 2.73
C ARG A 212 7.78 -27.90 1.53
N PRO A 213 8.05 -28.79 0.56
CA PRO A 213 7.21 -28.94 -0.62
C PRO A 213 5.74 -29.30 -0.30
N ASP A 214 5.47 -29.95 0.83
CA ASP A 214 4.15 -30.34 1.31
C ASP A 214 3.42 -29.24 2.09
N THR A 215 4.04 -28.06 2.26
CA THR A 215 3.42 -26.93 2.96
C THR A 215 2.08 -26.56 2.33
N VAL A 216 1.02 -26.53 3.14
CA VAL A 216 -0.31 -26.08 2.72
C VAL A 216 -0.38 -24.56 2.81
N ILE A 217 -0.71 -23.91 1.70
CA ILE A 217 -0.94 -22.46 1.64
C ILE A 217 -2.44 -22.22 1.61
N GLU A 218 -2.96 -21.40 2.51
CA GLU A 218 -4.38 -21.04 2.48
C GLU A 218 -4.67 -20.07 1.31
N PRO A 219 -5.85 -20.15 0.66
CA PRO A 219 -6.21 -19.29 -0.46
C PRO A 219 -6.06 -17.78 -0.17
N ARG A 220 -6.38 -17.35 1.07
CA ARG A 220 -6.19 -15.96 1.50
C ARG A 220 -4.74 -15.48 1.44
N MET A 221 -3.78 -16.38 1.68
CA MET A 221 -2.35 -16.05 1.59
C MET A 221 -1.91 -15.93 0.12
N LEU A 222 -2.45 -16.74 -0.79
CA LEU A 222 -2.22 -16.59 -2.23
C LEU A 222 -2.74 -15.24 -2.74
N GLY A 223 -3.93 -14.82 -2.30
CA GLY A 223 -4.46 -13.49 -2.60
C GLY A 223 -3.57 -12.35 -2.05
N GLY A 224 -2.95 -12.57 -0.88
CA GLY A 224 -1.94 -11.68 -0.31
C GLY A 224 -0.71 -11.53 -1.21
N PHE A 225 -0.13 -12.65 -1.69
CA PHE A 225 0.99 -12.61 -2.64
C PHE A 225 0.60 -11.94 -3.94
N GLN A 226 -0.55 -12.25 -4.52
CA GLN A 226 -1.02 -11.64 -5.75
C GLN A 226 -1.14 -10.10 -5.63
N THR A 227 -1.64 -9.62 -4.49
CA THR A 227 -1.73 -8.18 -4.21
C THR A 227 -0.34 -7.55 -4.09
N LEU A 228 0.58 -8.19 -3.36
CA LEU A 228 1.95 -7.69 -3.20
C LEU A 228 2.71 -7.69 -4.51
N PHE A 229 2.61 -8.77 -5.30
CA PHE A 229 3.22 -8.90 -6.62
C PHE A 229 2.80 -7.77 -7.54
N ARG A 230 1.49 -7.52 -7.69
CA ARG A 230 1.01 -6.38 -8.51
C ARG A 230 1.57 -5.04 -8.06
N ARG A 231 1.64 -4.79 -6.74
CA ARG A 231 2.18 -3.54 -6.20
C ARG A 231 3.69 -3.41 -6.42
N VAL A 232 4.44 -4.50 -6.26
CA VAL A 232 5.88 -4.54 -6.54
C VAL A 232 6.13 -4.35 -8.04
N ASP A 233 5.32 -4.97 -8.90
CA ASP A 233 5.41 -4.86 -10.37
C ASP A 233 5.21 -3.42 -10.83
N SER A 234 4.16 -2.76 -10.34
CA SER A 234 3.94 -1.33 -10.59
C SER A 234 5.11 -0.49 -10.06
N ARG A 235 5.57 -0.77 -8.84
CA ARG A 235 6.66 0.00 -8.22
C ARG A 235 7.99 -0.13 -8.95
N ILE A 236 8.33 -1.33 -9.43
CA ILE A 236 9.54 -1.57 -10.22
C ILE A 236 9.46 -0.83 -11.56
N THR A 237 8.28 -0.83 -12.20
CA THR A 237 8.04 -0.07 -13.42
C THR A 237 8.26 1.44 -13.19
N ASP A 238 7.70 1.99 -12.11
CA ASP A 238 7.88 3.40 -11.76
C ASP A 238 9.33 3.75 -11.44
N ILE A 239 10.08 2.84 -10.78
CA ILE A 239 11.51 3.03 -10.48
C ILE A 239 12.33 3.05 -11.77
N LEU A 240 12.06 2.16 -12.72
CA LEU A 240 12.75 2.11 -14.00
C LEU A 240 12.53 3.41 -14.79
N GLU A 241 11.28 3.87 -14.87
CA GLU A 241 10.91 5.11 -15.57
C GLU A 241 11.54 6.34 -14.90
N SER A 242 11.27 6.51 -13.60
CA SER A 242 11.83 7.63 -12.82
C SER A 242 13.35 7.64 -12.82
N GLY A 243 13.98 6.46 -12.88
CA GLY A 243 15.42 6.31 -12.89
C GLY A 243 16.09 6.86 -14.15
N VAL A 244 15.46 6.65 -15.31
CA VAL A 244 15.95 7.25 -16.55
C VAL A 244 15.64 8.74 -16.61
N GLU A 245 14.42 9.14 -16.25
CA GLU A 245 13.99 10.55 -16.27
C GLU A 245 14.86 11.44 -15.37
N ARG A 246 15.31 10.91 -14.22
CA ARG A 246 16.20 11.62 -13.28
C ARG A 246 17.68 11.48 -13.62
N GLY A 247 18.03 10.78 -14.71
CA GLY A 247 19.42 10.47 -15.07
C GLY A 247 20.15 9.57 -14.06
N ALA A 248 19.42 8.88 -13.18
CA ALA A 248 19.97 7.95 -12.20
C ALA A 248 20.42 6.64 -12.84
N PHE A 249 19.81 6.27 -13.96
CA PHE A 249 20.12 5.09 -14.76
C PHE A 249 20.68 5.46 -16.13
N VAL A 250 21.71 4.74 -16.55
CA VAL A 250 22.46 4.94 -17.79
C VAL A 250 22.53 3.63 -18.58
N GLN A 251 22.52 3.71 -19.91
CA GLN A 251 22.58 2.54 -20.76
C GLN A 251 24.02 2.13 -21.04
N ARG A 252 24.29 0.84 -20.94
CA ARG A 252 25.56 0.23 -21.34
C ARG A 252 25.57 0.03 -22.85
N VAL A 253 26.52 0.65 -23.52
CA VAL A 253 26.74 0.58 -24.97
C VAL A 253 28.11 -0.02 -25.24
N THR A 254 28.13 -0.99 -26.15
CA THR A 254 29.36 -1.58 -26.69
C THR A 254 29.99 -0.63 -27.70
N VAL A 255 31.21 -0.19 -27.44
CA VAL A 255 31.93 0.71 -28.36
C VAL A 255 32.99 -0.07 -29.14
N PRO A 256 32.96 -0.04 -30.48
CA PRO A 256 34.02 -0.63 -31.30
C PRO A 256 35.38 -0.03 -30.96
N ARG A 257 36.41 -0.87 -30.85
CA ARG A 257 37.80 -0.42 -30.69
C ARG A 257 38.42 -0.23 -32.06
N LEU A 258 39.04 0.93 -32.32
CA LEU A 258 39.95 1.09 -33.44
C LEU A 258 41.18 0.20 -33.18
N VAL A 259 41.52 -0.67 -34.14
CA VAL A 259 42.67 -1.57 -34.05
C VAL A 259 43.94 -0.73 -34.03
N SER A 260 44.54 -0.53 -32.85
CA SER A 260 45.93 -0.11 -32.74
C SER A 260 46.78 -1.31 -33.10
N GLY A 261 47.78 -1.14 -33.98
CA GLY A 261 48.60 -2.19 -34.58
C GLY A 261 49.53 -2.94 -33.61
N ASP A 262 49.06 -3.26 -32.41
CA ASP A 262 49.81 -3.78 -31.27
C ASP A 262 49.96 -5.32 -31.31
N GLY A 263 49.62 -5.96 -32.43
CA GLY A 263 49.82 -7.40 -32.67
C GLY A 263 48.95 -8.34 -31.82
N ARG A 264 47.95 -7.86 -31.09
CA ARG A 264 47.03 -8.70 -30.30
C ARG A 264 45.83 -9.15 -31.14
N LEU A 265 45.64 -10.47 -31.24
CA LEU A 265 44.58 -11.11 -32.03
C LEU A 265 43.15 -10.94 -31.47
N VAL A 266 43.00 -10.63 -30.17
CA VAL A 266 41.70 -10.39 -29.53
C VAL A 266 41.80 -9.19 -28.61
N HIS A 267 40.99 -8.15 -28.88
CA HIS A 267 40.83 -7.02 -27.98
C HIS A 267 39.51 -7.16 -27.21
N PRO A 268 39.52 -7.07 -25.85
CA PRO A 268 38.28 -7.09 -25.09
C PRO A 268 37.43 -5.86 -25.48
N VAL A 269 36.14 -6.10 -25.68
CA VAL A 269 35.14 -5.10 -26.03
C VAL A 269 35.10 -4.01 -24.96
N ARG A 270 35.13 -2.73 -25.36
CA ARG A 270 35.02 -1.60 -24.42
C ARG A 270 33.55 -1.26 -24.21
N GLU A 271 33.10 -1.37 -22.97
CA GLU A 271 31.75 -0.93 -22.56
C GLU A 271 31.82 0.55 -22.13
N ARG A 272 30.86 1.36 -22.57
CA ARG A 272 30.63 2.72 -22.07
C ARG A 272 29.20 2.85 -21.55
N PHE A 273 29.00 3.69 -20.53
CA PHE A 273 27.68 4.05 -20.07
C PHE A 273 27.30 5.43 -20.61
N VAL A 274 26.14 5.51 -21.26
CA VAL A 274 25.63 6.72 -21.91
C VAL A 274 24.28 7.07 -21.30
N PRO A 275 24.00 8.37 -21.01
CA PRO A 275 22.67 8.80 -20.63
C PRO A 275 21.65 8.47 -21.72
N VAL A 276 20.45 8.08 -21.31
CA VAL A 276 19.35 7.81 -22.23
C VAL A 276 18.49 9.07 -22.32
N ALA A 277 18.20 9.52 -23.54
CA ALA A 277 17.42 10.74 -23.75
C ALA A 277 15.94 10.58 -23.38
N ARG A 278 15.34 9.40 -23.64
CA ARG A 278 13.96 9.09 -23.25
C ARG A 278 13.85 7.70 -22.63
N ALA A 279 13.08 7.59 -21.54
CA ALA A 279 12.77 6.33 -20.88
C ALA A 279 12.20 5.26 -21.82
N ALA A 280 11.37 5.68 -22.80
CA ALA A 280 10.76 4.78 -23.78
C ALA A 280 11.78 4.09 -24.72
N ASP A 281 13.00 4.61 -24.81
CA ASP A 281 14.03 4.06 -25.69
C ASP A 281 14.71 2.82 -25.09
N LEU A 282 14.47 2.51 -23.81
CA LEU A 282 14.98 1.31 -23.18
C LEU A 282 13.99 0.15 -23.28
N GLU A 283 14.47 -0.95 -23.85
CA GLU A 283 13.78 -2.24 -23.92
C GLU A 283 13.18 -2.67 -22.58
N VAL A 284 13.93 -2.50 -21.49
CA VAL A 284 13.49 -2.84 -20.13
C VAL A 284 12.22 -2.09 -19.68
N ILE A 285 12.08 -0.83 -20.08
CA ILE A 285 10.94 0.03 -19.70
C ILE A 285 9.74 -0.34 -20.55
N ARG A 286 9.95 -0.64 -21.84
CA ARG A 286 8.89 -1.17 -22.70
C ARG A 286 8.35 -2.49 -22.16
N THR A 287 9.24 -3.46 -21.90
CA THR A 287 8.84 -4.76 -21.34
C THR A 287 8.08 -4.59 -20.02
N ALA A 288 8.56 -3.74 -19.11
CA ALA A 288 7.90 -3.47 -17.83
C ALA A 288 6.51 -2.83 -18.02
N ARG A 289 6.37 -1.82 -18.90
CA ARG A 289 5.08 -1.18 -19.18
C ARG A 289 4.05 -2.17 -19.74
N GLU A 290 4.46 -2.99 -20.69
CA GLU A 290 3.58 -3.92 -21.38
C GLU A 290 3.17 -5.12 -20.51
N HIS A 291 4.06 -5.61 -19.65
CA HIS A 291 3.88 -6.91 -18.98
C HIS A 291 3.77 -6.82 -17.45
N LEU A 292 4.24 -5.74 -16.81
CA LEU A 292 4.18 -5.56 -15.34
C LEU A 292 3.09 -4.59 -14.89
N ARG A 293 2.57 -3.71 -15.76
CA ARG A 293 1.41 -2.89 -15.39
C ARG A 293 0.12 -3.71 -15.59
N PRO A 294 -0.64 -4.00 -14.53
CA PRO A 294 -1.97 -4.55 -14.72
C PRO A 294 -2.85 -3.55 -15.48
N PRO A 295 -3.82 -4.01 -16.29
CA PRO A 295 -4.84 -3.13 -16.84
C PRO A 295 -5.52 -2.39 -15.69
N GLU A 296 -5.83 -1.10 -15.86
CA GLU A 296 -6.46 -0.25 -14.84
C GLU A 296 -7.72 -0.93 -14.28
N GLN A 297 -7.56 -1.63 -13.17
CA GLN A 297 -8.64 -2.20 -12.39
C GLN A 297 -8.84 -1.24 -11.23
N SER A 298 -10.03 -0.60 -11.17
CA SER A 298 -10.46 0.29 -10.09
C SER A 298 -10.00 -0.27 -8.74
N ALA A 299 -9.07 0.45 -8.11
CA ALA A 299 -8.37 -0.02 -6.93
C ALA A 299 -9.33 -0.11 -5.74
N ALA A 300 -9.86 -1.30 -5.49
CA ALA A 300 -10.58 -1.56 -4.26
C ALA A 300 -9.63 -1.87 -3.09
N SER A 301 -9.97 -1.29 -1.93
CA SER A 301 -9.70 -1.80 -0.57
C SER A 301 -8.38 -1.43 0.14
N SER A 302 -8.54 -0.57 1.15
CA SER A 302 -7.87 -0.71 2.47
C SER A 302 -8.67 -0.08 3.63
N ALA A 303 -9.89 0.37 3.37
CA ALA A 303 -10.61 1.29 4.25
C ALA A 303 -11.51 0.58 5.29
N GLY A 304 -11.56 -0.76 5.28
CA GLY A 304 -12.28 -1.56 6.27
C GLY A 304 -11.62 -1.58 7.66
N THR A 305 -10.28 -1.52 7.73
CA THR A 305 -9.56 -1.58 9.02
C THR A 305 -9.74 -0.30 9.85
N SER A 306 -9.65 0.88 9.23
CA SER A 306 -9.86 2.16 9.93
C SER A 306 -11.29 2.31 10.46
N ARG A 307 -12.27 1.80 9.71
CA ARG A 307 -13.69 1.77 10.12
C ARG A 307 -13.94 0.80 11.26
N ALA A 308 -13.31 -0.38 11.24
CA ALA A 308 -13.38 -1.33 12.34
C ALA A 308 -12.77 -0.75 13.64
N ASP A 309 -11.64 -0.03 13.54
CA ASP A 309 -11.01 0.64 14.68
C ASP A 309 -11.90 1.79 15.23
N LEU A 310 -12.52 2.59 14.35
CA LEU A 310 -13.48 3.63 14.74
C LEU A 310 -14.71 3.02 15.43
N HIS A 311 -15.29 1.97 14.86
CA HIS A 311 -16.45 1.29 15.43
C HIS A 311 -16.13 0.67 16.79
N ALA A 312 -14.94 0.06 16.94
CA ALA A 312 -14.46 -0.42 18.23
C ALA A 312 -14.30 0.72 19.24
N ALA A 313 -13.76 1.88 18.83
CA ALA A 313 -13.63 3.05 19.69
C ALA A 313 -14.99 3.65 20.12
N LEU A 314 -16.00 3.61 19.25
CA LEU A 314 -17.36 4.08 19.56
C LEU A 314 -18.09 3.16 20.55
N ILE A 315 -17.89 1.85 20.45
CA ILE A 315 -18.52 0.87 21.34
C ILE A 315 -17.77 0.77 22.68
N HIS A 316 -16.47 1.07 22.69
CA HIS A 316 -15.64 0.95 23.88
C HIS A 316 -16.11 1.90 25.00
N ARG A 317 -16.61 1.32 26.10
CA ARG A 317 -16.95 2.03 27.34
C ARG A 317 -15.73 2.05 28.26
N PRO A 318 -15.13 3.22 28.59
CA PRO A 318 -14.03 3.25 29.54
C PRO A 318 -14.51 2.76 30.93
N PRO A 319 -13.67 2.02 31.68
CA PRO A 319 -14.03 1.60 33.02
C PRO A 319 -14.27 2.83 33.93
N PRO A 320 -15.19 2.74 34.90
CA PRO A 320 -15.50 3.85 35.79
C PRO A 320 -14.23 4.29 36.54
N ARG A 321 -13.99 5.61 36.58
CA ARG A 321 -12.90 6.20 37.39
C ARG A 321 -13.10 5.79 38.84
N GLY A 322 -12.25 4.89 39.32
CA GLY A 322 -12.31 4.34 40.69
C GLY A 322 -12.08 2.83 40.78
N ALA A 323 -12.13 2.09 39.67
CA ALA A 323 -11.74 0.68 39.68
C ALA A 323 -10.23 0.55 39.90
N ARG A 324 -9.84 0.21 41.14
CA ARG A 324 -8.49 -0.26 41.47
C ARG A 324 -8.20 -1.51 40.62
N PRO A 325 -7.02 -1.64 40.00
CA PRO A 325 -6.63 -2.92 39.43
C PRO A 325 -6.47 -3.92 40.57
N ASP A 326 -7.24 -5.00 40.54
CA ASP A 326 -7.00 -6.15 41.41
C ASP A 326 -5.59 -6.67 41.12
N GLY A 327 -4.70 -6.43 42.08
CA GLY A 327 -3.38 -7.04 42.09
C GLY A 327 -3.53 -8.55 42.37
N PRO A 328 -2.57 -9.37 41.92
CA PRO A 328 -2.62 -10.81 42.15
C PRO A 328 -2.51 -11.10 43.64
N SER A 329 -3.53 -11.74 44.21
CA SER A 329 -3.45 -12.39 45.51
C SER A 329 -2.52 -13.61 45.42
N LEU A 330 -1.58 -13.68 46.36
CA LEU A 330 -0.78 -14.87 46.68
C LEU A 330 -1.67 -16.07 47.04
#